data_AF-A0A349B6A9-F1
#
_entry.id   AF-A0A349B6A9-F1
#
_cell.length_a   1.000
_cell.length_b   1.000
_cell.length_c   1.000
_cell.angle_alpha   90.00
_cell.angle_beta   90.00
_cell.angle_gamma   90.00
#
_symmetry.space_group_name_H-M   'P 1'
#
loop_
_entity.id
_entity.type
_entity.pdbx_description
1 polymer ?
#
loop_
_entity_poly.entity_id
_entity_poly.type
_entity_poly.pdbx_seq_one_letter_code
_entity_poly.pdbx_strand_id
1 'polypeptide(L)'
;MTEAEARPHGLDHRPLPVLEDEPDRRWSGLTSTRLALLSGLLYLPFTVLGYGTDVDITNVLRSGESLLEGRYRYSRPPGALPYEALVGVLDRVGGPTAVSLASAVMAVILLVLLGRLVADELGERRARVAVAVVATQPWFWLAATSLG
;
A
#
# COMPACT_ATOMS: atom_id res chain seq x y z
N MET A 1 -21.93 -63.15 -17.12
CA MET A 1 -22.41 -62.02 -16.28
C MET A 1 -21.39 -61.90 -15.17
N THR A 2 -20.44 -60.99 -15.31
CA THR A 2 -19.33 -60.82 -14.35
C THR A 2 -19.28 -59.33 -14.05
N GLU A 3 -19.73 -58.95 -12.86
CA GLU A 3 -19.71 -57.58 -12.37
C GLU A 3 -18.26 -57.15 -12.14
N ALA A 4 -17.80 -56.21 -12.96
CA ALA A 4 -16.54 -55.52 -12.74
C ALA A 4 -16.78 -54.40 -11.72
N GLU A 5 -16.31 -54.66 -10.50
CA GLU A 5 -16.37 -53.77 -9.35
C GLU A 5 -15.55 -52.50 -9.61
N ALA A 6 -16.26 -51.39 -9.86
CA ALA A 6 -15.66 -50.07 -10.04
C ALA A 6 -15.17 -49.56 -8.68
N ARG A 7 -13.85 -49.60 -8.45
CA ARG A 7 -13.22 -48.96 -7.29
C ARG A 7 -13.36 -47.43 -7.41
N PRO A 8 -13.80 -46.73 -6.35
CA PRO A 8 -13.81 -45.28 -6.35
C PRO A 8 -12.37 -44.76 -6.36
N HIS A 9 -12.04 -43.93 -7.35
CA HIS A 9 -10.81 -43.13 -7.38
C HIS A 9 -10.87 -42.12 -6.23
N GLY A 10 -10.35 -42.51 -5.07
CA GLY A 10 -10.05 -41.57 -3.99
C GLY A 10 -9.02 -40.58 -4.51
N LEU A 11 -9.44 -39.31 -4.64
CA LEU A 11 -8.52 -38.20 -4.84
C LEU A 11 -7.63 -38.14 -3.59
N ASP A 12 -6.36 -38.51 -3.77
CA ASP A 12 -5.32 -38.43 -2.74
C ASP A 12 -5.15 -36.95 -2.36
N HIS A 13 -5.94 -36.49 -1.39
CA HIS A 13 -5.80 -35.19 -0.76
C HIS A 13 -4.55 -35.19 0.11
N ARG A 14 -3.37 -35.27 -0.52
CA ARG A 14 -2.14 -34.92 0.17
C ARG A 14 -2.21 -33.44 0.44
N PRO A 15 -2.14 -32.99 1.70
CA PRO A 15 -1.90 -31.57 1.96
C PRO A 15 -0.64 -31.19 1.19
N LEU A 16 -0.74 -30.13 0.38
CA LEU A 16 0.42 -29.60 -0.33
C LEU A 16 1.53 -29.40 0.71
N PRO A 17 2.77 -29.82 0.43
CA PRO A 17 3.86 -29.62 1.37
C PRO A 17 3.90 -28.13 1.72
N VAL A 18 3.64 -27.84 2.99
CA VAL A 18 3.97 -26.53 3.56
C VAL A 18 5.46 -26.40 3.28
N LEU A 19 5.82 -25.54 2.32
CA LEU A 19 7.21 -25.23 2.03
C LEU A 19 7.77 -24.70 3.35
N GLU A 20 8.44 -25.56 4.10
CA GLU A 20 9.16 -25.17 5.30
C GLU A 20 10.13 -24.06 4.86
N ASP A 21 10.04 -22.92 5.54
CA ASP A 21 10.93 -21.81 5.26
C ASP A 21 12.33 -22.26 5.66
N GLU A 22 13.14 -22.72 4.69
CA GLU A 22 14.57 -22.83 4.91
C GLU A 22 15.07 -21.47 5.41
N PRO A 23 15.85 -21.43 6.50
CA PRO A 23 16.35 -20.19 7.06
C PRO A 23 17.20 -19.47 6.02
N ASP A 24 16.64 -18.39 5.47
CA ASP A 24 17.23 -17.63 4.38
C ASP A 24 18.44 -16.83 4.91
N ARG A 25 19.60 -17.50 4.97
CA ARG A 25 20.83 -17.02 5.63
C ARG A 25 21.37 -15.74 4.99
N ARG A 26 21.00 -15.44 3.74
CA ARG A 26 21.38 -14.21 3.01
C ARG A 26 20.68 -12.95 3.52
N TRP A 27 19.55 -13.07 4.24
CA TRP A 27 18.68 -11.94 4.61
C TRP A 27 18.42 -11.84 6.11
N SER A 28 19.21 -12.54 6.94
CA SER A 28 18.94 -12.71 8.38
C SER A 28 18.86 -11.40 9.19
N GLY A 29 19.30 -10.25 8.63
CA GLY A 29 19.21 -8.94 9.28
C GLY A 29 18.13 -7.99 8.73
N LEU A 30 17.49 -8.30 7.59
CA LEU A 30 16.50 -7.42 6.97
C LEU A 30 15.10 -7.94 7.27
N THR A 31 14.34 -7.19 8.06
CA THR A 31 12.92 -7.48 8.28
C THR A 31 12.05 -6.83 7.21
N SER A 32 10.86 -7.35 7.00
CA SER A 32 9.79 -6.78 6.15
C SER A 32 9.51 -5.33 6.53
N THR A 33 9.49 -5.03 7.84
CA THR A 33 9.35 -3.66 8.37
C THR A 33 10.54 -2.77 7.98
N ARG A 34 11.78 -3.24 8.15
CA ARG A 34 12.96 -2.45 7.74
C ARG A 34 12.97 -2.20 6.23
N LEU A 35 12.59 -3.20 5.44
CA LEU A 35 12.45 -3.06 4.00
C LEU A 35 11.40 -2.00 3.64
N ALA A 36 10.21 -2.03 4.25
CA ALA A 36 9.17 -1.02 4.04
C ALA A 36 9.65 0.41 4.35
N LEU A 37 10.37 0.59 5.47
CA LEU A 37 10.96 1.89 5.83
C LEU A 37 12.00 2.37 4.82
N LEU A 38 12.90 1.48 4.37
CA LEU A 38 13.91 1.81 3.37
C LEU A 38 13.27 2.15 2.02
N SER A 39 12.21 1.44 1.62
CA SER A 39 11.44 1.77 0.42
C SER A 39 10.82 3.17 0.52
N GLY A 40 10.32 3.56 1.70
CA GLY A 40 9.80 4.90 1.96
C GLY A 40 10.80 6.02 1.68
N LEU A 41 12.09 5.79 2.00
CA LEU A 41 13.15 6.77 1.71
C LEU A 41 13.30 7.03 0.21
N LEU A 42 12.99 6.05 -0.64
CA LEU A 42 13.03 6.21 -2.09
C LEU A 42 11.90 7.12 -2.61
N TYR A 43 10.82 7.32 -1.85
CA TYR A 43 9.71 8.20 -2.22
C TYR A 43 9.99 9.67 -1.91
N LEU A 44 10.90 9.97 -0.99
CA LEU A 44 11.17 11.34 -0.53
C LEU A 44 11.48 12.34 -1.65
N PRO A 45 12.35 12.02 -2.64
CA PRO A 45 12.66 12.98 -3.71
C PRO A 45 11.43 13.43 -4.53
N PHE A 46 10.39 12.60 -4.60
CA PHE A 46 9.18 12.90 -5.37
C PHE A 46 8.20 13.80 -4.60
N THR A 47 8.29 13.84 -3.27
CA THR A 47 7.39 14.64 -2.43
C THR A 47 7.59 16.16 -2.58
N VAL A 48 8.68 16.59 -3.20
CA VAL A 48 9.01 18.01 -3.43
C VAL A 48 8.75 18.48 -4.86
N LEU A 49 8.16 17.64 -5.73
CA LEU A 49 7.92 17.97 -7.13
C LEU A 49 6.60 18.74 -7.39
N GLY A 50 5.85 19.07 -6.33
CA GLY A 50 4.54 19.72 -6.43
C GLY A 50 3.38 18.72 -6.33
N TYR A 51 2.17 19.13 -6.77
CA TYR A 51 0.97 18.29 -6.76
C TYR A 51 0.94 17.22 -7.86
N GLY A 52 2.01 17.09 -8.64
CA GLY A 52 2.08 16.11 -9.74
C GLY A 52 1.13 16.40 -10.89
N THR A 53 0.75 15.34 -11.62
CA THR A 53 -0.20 15.41 -12.74
C THR A 53 -1.60 14.90 -12.39
N ASP A 54 -1.90 14.73 -11.10
CA ASP A 54 -3.21 14.28 -10.64
C ASP A 54 -4.31 15.24 -11.10
N VAL A 55 -5.26 14.73 -11.89
CA VAL A 55 -6.38 15.52 -12.40
C VAL A 55 -7.40 15.86 -11.30
N ASP A 56 -7.49 15.02 -10.26
CA ASP A 56 -8.46 15.15 -9.19
C ASP A 56 -7.99 16.11 -8.08
N ILE A 57 -6.67 16.32 -7.93
CA ILE A 57 -6.11 17.09 -6.81
C ILE A 57 -6.67 18.51 -6.73
N THR A 58 -6.91 19.17 -7.86
CA THR A 58 -7.46 20.53 -7.89
C THR A 58 -8.85 20.60 -7.26
N ASN A 59 -9.68 19.57 -7.48
CA ASN A 59 -11.01 19.49 -6.89
C ASN A 59 -10.94 19.17 -5.39
N VAL A 60 -9.96 18.36 -4.97
CA VAL A 60 -9.71 18.06 -3.56
C VAL A 60 -9.25 19.29 -2.80
N LEU A 61 -8.32 20.07 -3.36
CA LEU A 61 -7.86 21.34 -2.76
C LEU A 61 -9.01 22.34 -2.61
N ARG A 62 -9.86 22.47 -3.64
CA ARG A 62 -11.05 23.34 -3.57
C ARG A 62 -12.06 22.86 -2.52
N SER A 63 -12.24 21.55 -2.40
CA SER A 63 -13.10 20.94 -1.37
C SER A 63 -12.56 21.22 0.03
N GLY A 64 -11.26 21.00 0.24
CA GLY A 64 -10.57 21.29 1.50
C GLY A 64 -10.63 22.76 1.90
N GLU A 65 -10.40 23.68 0.95
CA GLU A 65 -10.55 25.12 1.20
C GLU A 65 -11.97 25.47 1.64
N SER A 66 -12.96 25.03 0.85
CA SER A 66 -14.37 25.27 1.18
C SER A 66 -14.69 24.77 2.60
N LEU A 67 -14.18 23.58 2.95
CA LEU A 67 -14.43 22.96 4.26
C LEU A 67 -13.85 23.81 5.40
N LEU A 68 -12.66 24.38 5.22
CA LEU A 68 -12.05 25.28 6.19
C LEU A 68 -12.78 26.63 6.30
N GLU A 69 -13.47 27.05 5.24
CA GLU A 69 -14.40 28.20 5.25
C GLU A 69 -15.78 27.86 5.84
N GLY A 70 -15.98 26.64 6.36
CA GLY A 70 -17.24 26.19 6.96
C GLY A 70 -18.31 25.76 5.95
N ARG A 71 -17.94 25.53 4.69
CA ARG A 71 -18.83 25.04 3.63
C ARG A 71 -18.33 23.71 3.09
N TYR A 72 -19.15 22.68 3.01
CA TYR A 72 -18.68 21.44 2.38
C TYR A 72 -19.11 21.34 0.92
N ARG A 73 -18.13 21.36 0.01
CA ARG A 73 -18.30 21.13 -1.42
C ARG A 73 -17.48 19.92 -1.83
N TYR A 74 -18.15 18.85 -2.24
CA TYR A 74 -17.50 17.63 -2.69
C TYR A 74 -16.47 17.88 -3.80
N SER A 75 -15.30 17.26 -3.68
CA SER A 75 -14.32 17.13 -4.76
C SER A 75 -14.87 16.26 -5.89
N ARG A 76 -15.52 15.14 -5.53
CA ARG A 76 -16.26 14.23 -6.41
C ARG A 76 -17.40 13.57 -5.65
N PRO A 77 -18.59 13.36 -6.24
CA PRO A 77 -19.64 12.57 -5.60
C PRO A 77 -19.34 11.04 -5.71
N PRO A 78 -19.48 10.26 -4.63
CA PRO A 78 -19.63 10.67 -3.23
C PRO A 78 -18.32 11.23 -2.67
N GLY A 79 -18.41 12.29 -1.85
CA GLY A 79 -17.22 12.94 -1.28
C GLY A 79 -16.42 12.06 -0.32
N ALA A 80 -15.23 12.54 0.05
CA ALA A 80 -14.28 11.83 0.90
C ALA A 80 -13.85 12.73 2.06
N LEU A 81 -14.81 13.10 2.91
CA LEU A 81 -14.66 14.15 3.93
C LEU A 81 -13.35 14.06 4.74
N PRO A 82 -12.93 12.89 5.29
CA PRO A 82 -11.69 12.82 6.07
C PRO A 82 -10.44 13.12 5.23
N TYR A 83 -10.42 12.66 3.99
CA TYR A 83 -9.32 12.88 3.05
C TYR A 83 -9.28 14.36 2.62
N GLU A 84 -10.42 14.93 2.24
CA GLU A 84 -10.53 16.32 1.80
C GLU A 84 -10.17 17.31 2.91
N ALA A 85 -10.61 17.04 4.16
CA ALA A 85 -10.25 17.85 5.31
C ALA A 85 -8.75 17.78 5.61
N LEU A 86 -8.16 16.57 5.59
CA LEU A 86 -6.74 16.38 5.83
C LEU A 86 -5.89 17.09 4.77
N VAL A 87 -6.22 16.90 3.49
CA VAL A 87 -5.53 17.57 2.38
C VAL A 87 -5.66 19.09 2.49
N GLY A 88 -6.85 19.61 2.80
CA GLY A 88 -7.04 21.05 3.01
C GLY A 88 -6.19 21.62 4.14
N VAL A 89 -6.04 20.92 5.26
CA VAL A 89 -5.18 21.34 6.37
C VAL A 89 -3.70 21.28 5.99
N LEU A 90 -3.26 20.18 5.38
CA LEU A 90 -1.86 20.00 4.97
C LEU A 90 -1.44 21.04 3.93
N ASP A 91 -2.33 21.31 2.98
CA ASP A 91 -2.16 22.35 1.96
C ASP A 91 -1.97 23.74 2.59
N ARG A 92 -2.80 24.10 3.58
CA ARG A 92 -2.67 25.37 4.32
C ARG A 92 -1.31 25.53 4.98
N VAL A 93 -0.78 24.44 5.54
CA VAL A 93 0.38 24.46 6.44
C VAL A 93 1.70 24.36 5.66
N GLY A 94 1.75 23.50 4.64
CA GLY A 94 2.99 23.24 3.90
C GLY A 94 2.79 22.96 2.42
N GLY A 95 1.61 23.31 1.89
CA GLY A 95 1.30 23.22 0.46
C GLY A 95 1.47 21.80 -0.09
N PRO A 96 1.94 21.68 -1.35
CA PRO A 96 2.05 20.39 -2.02
C PRO A 96 3.00 19.43 -1.29
N THR A 97 4.09 19.95 -0.71
CA THR A 97 5.08 19.11 -0.03
C THR A 97 4.50 18.42 1.20
N ALA A 98 3.69 19.12 2.00
CA ALA A 98 3.03 18.51 3.16
C ALA A 98 2.01 17.44 2.73
N VAL A 99 1.26 17.69 1.65
CA VAL A 99 0.30 16.73 1.09
C VAL A 99 1.01 15.47 0.59
N SER A 100 2.05 15.62 -0.24
CA SER A 100 2.80 14.48 -0.80
C SER A 100 3.59 13.72 0.26
N LEU A 101 4.13 14.40 1.28
CA LEU A 101 4.79 13.75 2.41
C LEU A 101 3.80 12.91 3.23
N ALA A 102 2.59 13.43 3.49
CA ALA A 102 1.56 12.67 4.19
C ALA A 102 1.15 11.42 3.39
N SER A 103 1.01 11.52 2.07
CA SER A 103 0.76 10.36 1.21
C SER A 103 1.90 9.34 1.28
N ALA A 104 3.16 9.78 1.23
CA ALA A 104 4.32 8.91 1.33
C ALA A 104 4.38 8.20 2.70
N VAL A 105 4.05 8.90 3.79
CA VAL A 105 3.94 8.30 5.13
C VAL A 105 2.85 7.23 5.16
N MET A 106 1.67 7.50 4.58
CA MET A 106 0.59 6.52 4.50
C MET A 106 0.98 5.30 3.66
N ALA A 107 1.74 5.48 2.58
CA ALA A 107 2.28 4.38 1.79
C ALA A 107 3.24 3.50 2.61
N VAL A 108 4.12 4.10 3.42
CA VAL A 108 5.01 3.35 4.33
C VAL A 108 4.21 2.61 5.40
N ILE A 109 3.21 3.24 6.00
CA ILE A 109 2.32 2.59 6.98
C ILE A 109 1.66 1.36 6.34
N LEU A 110 1.14 1.49 5.12
CA LEU A 110 0.55 0.38 4.38
C LEU A 110 1.55 -0.76 4.17
N LEU A 111 2.78 -0.46 3.72
CA LEU A 111 3.81 -1.48 3.52
C LEU A 111 4.20 -2.18 4.82
N VAL A 112 4.28 -1.45 5.94
CA VAL A 112 4.55 -2.04 7.26
C VAL A 112 3.41 -2.96 7.69
N LEU A 113 2.15 -2.54 7.52
CA LEU A 113 0.98 -3.35 7.85
C LEU A 113 0.89 -4.60 6.97
N LEU A 114 1.15 -4.48 5.68
CA LEU A 114 1.24 -5.62 4.75
C LEU A 114 2.32 -6.59 5.20
N GLY A 115 3.52 -6.08 5.52
CA GLY A 115 4.63 -6.89 6.00
C GLY A 115 4.27 -7.66 7.28
N ARG A 116 3.64 -6.99 8.25
CA ARG A 116 3.19 -7.63 9.50
C ARG A 116 2.14 -8.71 9.25
N LEU A 117 1.10 -8.38 8.48
CA LEU A 117 0.03 -9.32 8.16
C LEU A 117 0.56 -10.59 7.49
N VAL A 118 1.42 -10.44 6.48
CA VAL A 118 1.99 -11.59 5.77
C VAL A 118 3.00 -12.33 6.64
N ALA A 119 3.74 -11.64 7.51
CA ALA A 119 4.67 -12.29 8.43
C ALA A 119 3.94 -13.16 9.45
N ASP A 120 2.82 -12.66 9.99
CA ASP A 120 2.00 -13.36 10.98
C ASP A 120 1.34 -14.61 10.39
N GLU A 121 0.89 -14.57 9.13
CA GLU A 121 0.20 -15.70 8.49
C GLU A 121 1.13 -16.67 7.76
N LEU A 122 2.16 -16.15 7.09
CA LEU A 122 2.95 -16.88 6.09
C LEU A 122 4.46 -16.86 6.39
N GLY A 123 4.92 -16.09 7.37
CA GLY A 123 6.31 -16.00 7.75
C GLY A 123 7.09 -14.88 7.04
N GLU A 124 8.20 -14.48 7.67
CA GLU A 124 8.92 -13.26 7.35
C GLU A 124 9.51 -13.24 5.93
N ARG A 125 9.83 -14.41 5.37
CA ARG A 125 10.35 -14.50 4.00
C ARG A 125 9.30 -14.08 2.96
N ARG A 126 8.07 -14.59 3.08
CA ARG A 126 6.96 -14.20 2.19
C ARG A 126 6.57 -12.74 2.42
N ALA A 127 6.65 -12.25 3.66
CA ALA A 127 6.42 -10.84 3.97
C ALA A 127 7.38 -9.90 3.25
N ARG A 128 8.68 -10.22 3.25
CA ARG A 128 9.68 -9.44 2.50
C ARG A 128 9.37 -9.41 1.00
N VAL A 129 9.01 -10.56 0.42
CA VAL A 129 8.66 -10.65 -1.00
C VAL A 129 7.42 -9.81 -1.30
N ALA A 130 6.37 -9.90 -0.48
CA ALA A 130 5.16 -9.11 -0.63
C ALA A 130 5.45 -7.60 -0.58
N VAL A 131 6.21 -7.15 0.43
CA VAL A 131 6.64 -5.75 0.56
C VAL A 131 7.46 -5.33 -0.65
N ALA A 132 8.44 -6.11 -1.09
CA ALA A 132 9.27 -5.77 -2.25
C ALA A 132 8.45 -5.61 -3.53
N VAL A 133 7.52 -6.54 -3.78
CA VAL A 133 6.65 -6.49 -4.97
C VAL A 133 5.80 -5.22 -4.98
N VAL A 134 5.12 -4.90 -3.86
CA VAL A 134 4.28 -3.70 -3.79
C VAL A 134 5.12 -2.42 -3.84
N ALA A 135 6.20 -2.38 -3.05
CA ALA A 135 7.05 -1.20 -2.93
C ALA A 135 7.80 -0.84 -4.21
N THR A 136 7.95 -1.77 -5.16
CA THR A 136 8.62 -1.54 -6.46
C THR A 136 7.64 -1.29 -7.60
N GLN A 137 6.33 -1.35 -7.36
CA GLN A 137 5.33 -1.17 -8.41
C GLN A 137 5.23 0.32 -8.82
N PRO A 138 5.42 0.70 -10.10
CA PRO A 138 5.25 2.08 -10.59
C PRO A 138 3.95 2.80 -10.18
N TRP A 139 2.79 2.14 -10.28
CA TRP A 139 1.49 2.66 -9.84
C TRP A 139 1.45 2.95 -8.34
N PHE A 140 2.13 2.14 -7.53
CA PHE A 140 2.24 2.40 -6.10
C PHE A 140 3.09 3.64 -5.83
N TRP A 141 4.16 3.87 -6.60
CA TRP A 141 4.97 5.08 -6.48
C TRP A 141 4.17 6.34 -6.85
N LEU A 142 3.42 6.28 -7.95
CA LEU A 142 2.56 7.39 -8.39
C LEU A 142 1.51 7.73 -7.32
N ALA A 143 0.85 6.72 -6.76
CA ALA A 143 -0.13 6.90 -5.68
C ALA A 143 0.51 7.43 -4.38
N ALA A 144 1.67 6.89 -3.99
CA ALA A 144 2.38 7.27 -2.76
C ALA A 144 2.93 8.70 -2.78
N THR A 145 3.13 9.27 -3.96
CA THR A 145 3.78 10.58 -4.13
C THR A 145 2.85 11.64 -4.74
N SER A 146 1.56 11.29 -4.93
CA SER A 146 0.55 12.16 -5.55
C SER A 146 0.96 12.64 -6.95
N LEU A 147 1.71 11.82 -7.69
CA LEU A 147 2.21 12.16 -9.03
C LEU A 147 1.25 11.78 -10.16
N GLY A 148 0.23 10.97 -9.89
CA GLY A 148 -0.68 10.42 -10.90
C GLY A 148 -2.01 11.11 -10.94
#